data_AF-V8P1S6-F1
#
_entry.id   AF-V8P1S6-F1
#
_cell.length_a   1.000
_cell.length_b   1.000
_cell.length_c   1.000
_cell.angle_alpha   90.00
_cell.angle_beta   90.00
_cell.angle_gamma   90.00
#
_symmetry.space_group_name_H-M   'P 1'
#
loop_
_entity.id
_entity.type
_entity.pdbx_description
1 polymer ?
#
loop_
_entity_poly.entity_id
_entity_poly.type
_entity_poly.pdbx_seq_one_letter_code
_entity_poly.pdbx_strand_id
1 'polypeptide(L)'
;MASSPSQVRQNYHQDCEAAINRQINLELYASYVYLSMSYYFDRDDVALKNFAKYFLHQSHEEREHAEKLMKLQNKRGGRIFLHDIKLCDFIETHYLDEQVKSIKELGDHVTNLRKMGAPKSGMAEYLFDKHTLGESDNEN
;
A
#
# COMPACT_ATOMS: atom_id res chain seq x y z
N MET A 1 9.63 23.83 -26.53
CA MET A 1 10.76 24.50 -25.88
C MET A 1 11.33 23.53 -24.85
N ALA A 2 12.60 23.12 -24.96
CA ALA A 2 13.20 22.27 -23.94
C ALA A 2 13.40 23.10 -22.66
N SER A 3 12.78 22.68 -21.55
CA SER A 3 12.94 23.36 -20.26
C SER A 3 14.38 23.20 -19.79
N SER A 4 15.01 24.30 -19.38
CA SER A 4 16.35 24.29 -18.78
C SER A 4 16.39 23.35 -17.57
N PRO A 5 17.50 22.61 -17.37
CA PRO A 5 17.63 21.69 -16.24
C PRO A 5 17.56 22.44 -14.91
N SER A 6 16.99 21.78 -13.89
CA SER A 6 16.89 22.33 -12.53
C SER A 6 18.29 22.63 -11.96
N GLN A 7 18.44 23.77 -11.28
CA GLN A 7 19.71 24.21 -10.68
C GLN A 7 20.30 23.22 -9.68
N VAL A 8 19.45 22.45 -9.01
CA VAL A 8 19.84 21.46 -7.99
C VAL A 8 20.09 20.06 -8.57
N ARG A 9 19.90 19.86 -9.88
CA ARG A 9 20.05 18.54 -10.48
C ARG A 9 21.53 18.21 -10.70
N GLN A 10 22.02 17.23 -9.94
CA GLN A 10 23.38 16.71 -10.07
C GLN A 10 23.39 15.18 -9.96
N ASN A 11 24.08 14.52 -10.89
CA ASN A 11 24.21 13.05 -10.97
C ASN A 11 22.86 12.31 -10.81
N TYR A 12 21.83 12.76 -11.53
CA TYR A 12 20.50 12.19 -11.50
C TYR A 12 20.04 11.92 -12.93
N HIS A 13 20.09 10.67 -13.36
CA HIS A 13 19.77 10.26 -14.72
C HIS A 13 18.26 10.38 -14.99
N GLN A 14 17.88 10.61 -16.25
CA GLN A 14 16.48 10.73 -16.64
C GLN A 14 15.70 9.43 -16.39
N ASP A 15 16.35 8.28 -16.54
CA ASP A 15 15.73 6.98 -16.24
C ASP A 15 15.40 6.81 -14.75
N CYS A 16 16.25 7.34 -13.86
CA CYS A 16 15.98 7.34 -12.42
C CYS A 16 14.76 8.21 -12.10
N GLU A 17 14.69 9.40 -12.69
CA GLU A 17 13.54 10.29 -12.55
C GLU A 17 12.24 9.64 -13.04
N ALA A 18 12.28 8.97 -14.20
CA ALA A 18 11.14 8.25 -14.74
C ALA A 18 10.76 7.05 -13.86
N ALA A 19 11.73 6.31 -13.32
CA ALA A 19 11.50 5.20 -12.40
C ALA A 19 10.83 5.67 -11.10
N ILE A 20 11.28 6.78 -10.52
CA ILE A 20 10.65 7.36 -9.32
C ILE A 20 9.22 7.81 -9.61
N ASN A 21 8.93 8.39 -10.78
CA ASN A 21 7.55 8.73 -11.15
C ASN A 21 6.65 7.50 -11.29
N ARG A 22 7.17 6.40 -11.85
CA ARG A 22 6.45 5.11 -11.88
C ARG A 22 6.20 4.59 -10.47
N GLN A 23 7.23 4.62 -9.61
CA GLN A 23 7.13 4.20 -8.21
C GLN A 23 6.05 4.97 -7.46
N ILE A 24 6.04 6.30 -7.57
CA ILE A 24 5.04 7.16 -6.93
C ILE A 24 3.62 6.74 -7.31
N ASN A 25 3.37 6.45 -8.59
CA ASN A 25 2.05 6.01 -9.04
C ASN A 25 1.68 4.64 -8.46
N LEU A 26 2.66 3.74 -8.29
CA LEU A 26 2.46 2.41 -7.72
C LEU A 26 2.13 2.46 -6.22
N GLU A 27 2.79 3.31 -5.45
CA GLU A 27 2.45 3.51 -4.03
C GLU A 27 1.05 4.10 -3.87
N LEU A 28 0.68 5.07 -4.71
CA LEU A 28 -0.68 5.64 -4.73
C LEU A 28 -1.72 4.59 -5.14
N TYR A 29 -1.35 3.69 -6.04
CA TYR A 29 -2.21 2.58 -6.45
C TYR A 29 -2.42 1.58 -5.31
N ALA A 30 -1.35 1.15 -4.64
CA ALA A 30 -1.43 0.27 -3.47
C ALA A 30 -2.30 0.90 -2.37
N SER A 31 -2.08 2.19 -2.08
CA SER A 31 -2.92 2.95 -1.14
C SER A 31 -4.41 2.91 -1.52
N TYR A 32 -4.72 3.08 -2.80
CA TYR A 32 -6.10 3.04 -3.29
C TYR A 32 -6.74 1.65 -3.20
N VAL A 33 -5.99 0.59 -3.49
CA VAL A 33 -6.45 -0.80 -3.34
C VAL A 33 -6.75 -1.13 -1.88
N TYR A 34 -5.83 -0.80 -0.96
CA TYR A 34 -6.05 -1.00 0.47
C TYR A 34 -7.23 -0.19 1.00
N LEU A 35 -7.43 1.04 0.49
CA LEU A 35 -8.61 1.83 0.83
C LEU A 35 -9.90 1.12 0.41
N SER A 36 -9.95 0.60 -0.82
CA SER A 36 -11.10 -0.17 -1.30
C SER A 36 -11.36 -1.41 -0.44
N MET A 37 -10.31 -2.11 0.02
CA MET A 37 -10.44 -3.26 0.91
C MET A 37 -11.00 -2.84 2.28
N SER A 38 -10.47 -1.76 2.86
CA SER A 38 -10.95 -1.23 4.14
C SER A 38 -12.47 -0.97 4.12
N TYR A 39 -12.95 -0.25 3.10
CA TYR A 39 -14.37 0.05 2.96
C TYR A 39 -15.23 -1.16 2.61
N TYR A 40 -14.67 -2.21 2.01
CA TYR A 40 -15.38 -3.48 1.83
C TYR A 40 -15.69 -4.14 3.18
N PHE A 41 -14.70 -4.19 4.09
CA PHE A 41 -14.87 -4.80 5.41
C PHE A 41 -15.71 -3.95 6.38
N ASP A 42 -15.81 -2.64 6.14
CA ASP A 42 -16.64 -1.71 6.93
C ASP A 42 -18.14 -1.76 6.57
N ARG A 43 -18.52 -2.41 5.46
CA ARG A 43 -19.93 -2.56 5.07
C ARG A 43 -20.74 -3.27 6.15
N ASP A 44 -22.01 -2.92 6.28
CA ASP A 44 -22.92 -3.50 7.27
C ASP A 44 -23.16 -5.00 7.10
N ASP A 45 -23.06 -5.52 5.86
CA ASP A 45 -23.20 -6.94 5.55
C ASP A 45 -21.92 -7.76 5.75
N VAL A 46 -20.77 -7.13 5.98
CA VAL A 46 -19.49 -7.78 6.28
C VAL A 46 -19.08 -7.55 7.74
N ALA A 47 -19.09 -6.30 8.20
CA ALA A 47 -18.93 -5.85 9.58
C ALA A 47 -17.66 -6.34 10.32
N LEU A 48 -16.53 -6.46 9.62
CA LEU A 48 -15.23 -6.85 10.19
C LEU A 48 -14.36 -5.61 10.45
N LYS A 49 -14.61 -4.95 11.59
CA LYS A 49 -14.04 -3.64 11.91
C LYS A 49 -12.52 -3.61 12.02
N ASN A 50 -11.89 -4.67 12.53
CA ASN A 50 -10.44 -4.68 12.71
C ASN A 50 -9.73 -4.96 11.38
N PHE A 51 -10.34 -5.74 10.48
CA PHE A 51 -9.92 -5.79 9.07
C PHE A 51 -10.03 -4.42 8.39
N ALA A 52 -11.16 -3.72 8.56
CA ALA A 52 -11.33 -2.38 8.00
C ALA A 52 -10.24 -1.41 8.51
N LYS A 53 -9.97 -1.42 9.82
CA LYS A 53 -8.91 -0.62 10.45
C LYS A 53 -7.52 -0.98 9.95
N TYR A 54 -7.20 -2.28 9.85
CA TYR A 54 -5.91 -2.76 9.34
C TYR A 54 -5.63 -2.24 7.93
N PHE A 55 -6.57 -2.45 7.00
CA PHE A 55 -6.40 -2.00 5.62
C PHE A 55 -6.43 -0.47 5.49
N LEU A 56 -7.14 0.24 6.36
CA LEU A 56 -7.09 1.70 6.39
C LEU A 56 -5.69 2.19 6.80
N HIS A 57 -5.10 1.56 7.81
CA HIS A 57 -3.74 1.89 8.23
C HIS A 57 -2.73 1.62 7.10
N GLN A 58 -2.78 0.44 6.47
CA GLN A 58 -1.94 0.11 5.32
C GLN A 58 -2.12 1.10 4.16
N SER A 59 -3.35 1.53 3.87
CA SER A 59 -3.61 2.56 2.86
C SER A 59 -2.92 3.88 3.17
N HIS A 60 -2.86 4.28 4.44
CA HIS A 60 -2.18 5.50 4.87
C HIS A 60 -0.66 5.37 4.78
N GLU A 61 -0.09 4.23 5.20
CA GLU A 61 1.35 3.98 5.09
C GLU A 61 1.85 4.07 3.65
N GLU A 62 1.16 3.44 2.69
CA GLU A 62 1.56 3.50 1.28
C GLU A 62 1.42 4.93 0.70
N ARG A 63 0.47 5.72 1.21
CA ARG A 63 0.36 7.13 0.84
C ARG A 63 1.55 7.94 1.35
N GLU A 64 2.03 7.65 2.56
CA GLU A 64 3.26 8.26 3.08
C GLU A 64 4.49 7.85 2.26
N HIS A 65 4.56 6.60 1.77
CA HIS A 65 5.62 6.15 0.86
C HIS A 65 5.62 6.96 -0.43
N ALA A 66 4.47 7.17 -1.06
CA ALA A 66 4.33 8.02 -2.23
C ALA A 66 4.84 9.44 -1.97
N GLU A 67 4.46 10.05 -0.84
CA GLU A 67 4.90 11.40 -0.47
C GLU A 67 6.40 11.50 -0.22
N LYS A 68 7.01 10.48 0.41
CA LYS A 68 8.48 10.41 0.61
C LYS A 68 9.21 10.42 -0.73
N LEU A 69 8.71 9.68 -1.72
CA LEU A 69 9.28 9.63 -3.06
C LEU A 69 9.09 10.95 -3.83
N MET A 70 7.93 11.60 -3.71
CA MET A 70 7.70 12.93 -4.27
C MET A 70 8.70 13.96 -3.69
N LYS A 71 8.94 13.93 -2.38
CA LYS A 71 9.94 14.78 -1.71
C LYS A 71 11.34 14.49 -2.25
N LEU A 72 11.71 13.22 -2.43
CA LEU A 72 12.99 12.81 -3.01
C LEU A 72 13.15 13.33 -4.45
N GLN A 73 12.14 13.18 -5.29
CA GLN A 73 12.14 13.65 -6.69
C GLN A 73 12.44 15.15 -6.77
N ASN A 74 11.75 15.95 -5.95
CA ASN A 74 11.96 17.40 -5.87
C ASN A 74 13.36 17.74 -5.35
N LYS A 75 13.84 17.03 -4.31
CA LYS A 75 15.17 17.24 -3.73
C LYS A 75 16.30 16.97 -4.74
N ARG A 76 16.12 16.03 -5.66
CA ARG A 76 17.10 15.70 -6.72
C ARG A 76 16.95 16.58 -7.98
N GLY A 77 16.03 17.53 -7.98
CA GLY A 77 15.78 18.40 -9.14
C GLY A 77 15.05 17.71 -10.29
N GLY A 78 14.37 16.60 -10.00
CA GLY A 78 13.42 15.97 -10.93
C GLY A 78 12.10 16.74 -11.01
N ARG A 79 11.21 16.26 -11.86
CA ARG A 79 9.85 16.73 -12.04
C ARG A 79 8.89 15.57 -11.81
N ILE A 80 7.89 15.85 -10.99
CA ILE A 80 6.83 14.89 -10.69
C ILE A 80 5.83 14.93 -11.83
N PHE A 81 5.58 13.77 -12.44
CA PHE A 81 4.53 13.57 -13.42
C PHE A 81 3.55 12.54 -12.88
N LEU A 82 2.41 13.02 -12.38
CA LEU A 82 1.33 12.17 -11.90
C LEU A 82 0.54 11.62 -13.09
N HIS A 83 0.19 10.36 -13.01
CA HIS A 83 -0.64 9.65 -13.99
C HIS A 83 -1.90 9.17 -13.30
N ASP A 84 -2.90 8.78 -14.08
CA ASP A 84 -4.09 8.12 -13.57
C ASP A 84 -3.70 6.90 -12.73
N ILE A 85 -4.36 6.74 -11.59
CA ILE A 85 -4.25 5.53 -10.77
C ILE A 85 -5.17 4.49 -11.42
N LYS A 86 -4.62 3.64 -12.31
CA LYS A 86 -5.38 2.58 -12.99
C LYS A 86 -5.15 1.23 -12.33
N LEU A 87 -6.21 0.43 -12.24
CA LEU A 87 -6.28 -0.86 -11.54
C LEU A 87 -5.43 -2.00 -12.15
N CYS A 88 -4.67 -1.79 -13.22
CA CYS A 88 -4.11 -2.90 -14.00
C CYS A 88 -2.57 -2.88 -14.21
N ASP A 89 -2.00 -4.07 -13.98
CA ASP A 89 -0.84 -4.70 -14.67
C ASP A 89 0.62 -4.43 -14.26
N PHE A 90 0.95 -4.04 -13.01
CA PHE A 90 2.36 -3.81 -12.67
C PHE A 90 2.92 -4.53 -11.42
N ILE A 91 2.13 -5.38 -10.75
CA ILE A 91 2.56 -6.03 -9.50
C ILE A 91 3.58 -7.16 -9.74
N GLU A 92 3.73 -7.66 -10.96
CA GLU A 92 4.36 -8.97 -11.18
C GLU A 92 5.89 -8.97 -11.16
N THR A 93 6.59 -7.83 -11.16
CA THR A 93 8.04 -7.84 -11.46
C THR A 93 8.98 -7.29 -10.39
N HIS A 94 8.66 -6.24 -9.61
CA HIS A 94 9.73 -5.42 -9.03
C HIS A 94 9.50 -4.81 -7.63
N TYR A 95 9.27 -5.60 -6.57
CA TYR A 95 9.36 -5.05 -5.21
C TYR A 95 10.15 -5.87 -4.18
N LEU A 96 11.00 -5.13 -3.46
CA LEU A 96 12.04 -5.59 -2.53
C LEU A 96 11.63 -5.39 -1.07
N ASP A 97 12.10 -6.31 -0.23
CA ASP A 97 12.24 -6.39 1.23
C ASP A 97 11.15 -5.82 2.16
N GLU A 98 10.74 -4.56 2.05
CA GLU A 98 9.63 -4.03 2.89
C GLU A 98 8.29 -4.65 2.48
N GLN A 99 8.03 -4.76 1.17
CA GLN A 99 6.85 -5.48 0.68
C GLN A 99 6.91 -6.98 1.01
N VAL A 100 8.11 -7.57 1.18
CA VAL A 100 8.23 -8.98 1.60
C VAL A 100 7.69 -9.18 3.02
N LYS A 101 7.88 -8.20 3.91
CA LYS A 101 7.31 -8.25 5.28
C LYS A 101 5.79 -8.16 5.24
N SER A 102 5.22 -7.22 4.49
CA SER A 102 3.76 -7.08 4.33
C SER A 102 3.15 -8.30 3.62
N ILE A 103 3.81 -8.83 2.58
CA ILE A 103 3.42 -10.07 1.89
C ILE A 103 3.46 -11.27 2.83
N LYS A 104 4.50 -11.38 3.67
CA LYS A 104 4.62 -12.44 4.66
C LYS A 104 3.50 -12.34 5.70
N GLU A 105 3.24 -11.14 6.21
CA GLU A 105 2.17 -10.89 7.19
C GLU A 105 0.80 -11.24 6.62
N LEU A 106 0.50 -10.80 5.39
CA LEU A 106 -0.70 -11.20 4.65
C LEU A 106 -0.74 -12.72 4.42
N GLY A 107 0.39 -13.35 4.09
CA GLY A 107 0.52 -14.80 3.92
C GLY A 107 0.22 -15.58 5.21
N ASP A 108 0.69 -15.07 6.35
CA ASP A 108 0.43 -15.62 7.67
C ASP A 108 -1.05 -15.47 8.05
N HIS A 109 -1.66 -14.30 7.76
CA HIS A 109 -3.10 -14.07 7.94
C HIS A 109 -3.95 -15.02 7.10
N VAL A 110 -3.64 -15.17 5.81
CA VAL A 110 -4.33 -16.10 4.90
C VAL A 110 -4.19 -17.55 5.39
N THR A 111 -3.00 -17.94 5.85
CA THR A 111 -2.75 -19.29 6.37
C THR A 111 -3.57 -19.58 7.62
N ASN A 112 -3.65 -18.62 8.55
CA ASN A 112 -4.43 -18.73 9.77
C ASN A 112 -5.93 -18.81 9.47
N LEU A 113 -6.45 -17.92 8.61
CA LEU A 113 -7.85 -17.95 8.18
C LEU A 113 -8.21 -19.31 7.53
N ARG A 114 -7.34 -19.84 6.67
CA ARG A 114 -7.55 -21.15 6.03
C ARG A 114 -7.55 -22.29 7.03
N LYS A 115 -6.65 -22.27 8.02
CA LYS A 115 -6.63 -23.28 9.11
C LYS A 115 -7.87 -23.21 9.99
N MET A 116 -8.43 -22.03 10.19
CA MET A 116 -9.66 -21.82 10.98
C MET A 116 -10.94 -22.16 10.19
N GLY A 117 -10.84 -22.40 8.88
CA GLY A 117 -11.96 -22.85 8.03
C GLY A 117 -12.68 -21.74 7.27
N ALA A 118 -12.11 -20.53 7.18
CA ALA A 118 -12.63 -19.48 6.32
C ALA A 118 -12.49 -19.85 4.82
N PRO A 119 -13.39 -19.40 3.93
CA PRO A 119 -14.58 -18.57 4.21
C PRO A 119 -15.83 -19.40 4.58
N LYS A 120 -15.74 -20.73 4.68
CA LYS A 120 -16.90 -21.61 4.94
C LYS A 120 -17.41 -21.51 6.38
N SER A 121 -16.55 -21.12 7.32
CA SER A 121 -16.87 -20.90 8.72
C SER A 121 -16.84 -19.41 9.04
N GLY A 122 -18.00 -18.75 9.14
CA GLY A 122 -18.07 -17.33 9.50
C GLY A 122 -17.50 -17.00 10.89
N MET A 123 -17.47 -17.98 11.79
CA MET A 123 -16.82 -17.83 13.11
C MET A 123 -15.30 -17.72 13.01
N ALA A 124 -14.69 -18.27 11.97
CA ALA A 124 -13.24 -18.20 11.75
C ALA A 124 -12.80 -16.74 11.52
N GLU A 125 -13.50 -16.04 10.62
CA GLU A 125 -13.20 -14.66 10.26
C GLU A 125 -13.48 -13.72 11.44
N TYR A 126 -14.57 -13.93 12.16
CA TYR A 126 -14.89 -13.16 13.37
C TYR A 126 -13.82 -13.31 14.46
N LEU A 127 -13.41 -14.55 14.77
CA LEU A 127 -12.39 -14.78 15.80
C LEU A 127 -11.03 -14.20 15.39
N PHE A 128 -10.68 -14.29 14.11
CA PHE A 128 -9.45 -13.69 13.59
C PHE A 128 -9.46 -12.16 13.69
N ASP A 129 -10.57 -11.52 13.29
CA ASP A 129 -10.78 -10.08 13.44
C ASP A 129 -10.57 -9.65 14.89
N LYS A 130 -11.14 -10.36 15.85
CA LYS A 130 -11.04 -10.01 17.28
C LYS A 130 -9.67 -10.28 17.90
N HIS A 131 -9.08 -11.44 17.65
CA HIS A 131 -7.91 -11.89 18.40
C HIS A 131 -6.58 -11.61 17.71
N THR A 132 -6.55 -11.46 16.39
CA THR A 132 -5.30 -11.19 15.65
C THR A 132 -5.20 -9.72 15.27
N LEU A 133 -6.29 -9.11 14.80
CA LEU A 133 -6.27 -7.69 14.38
C LEU A 133 -6.72 -6.72 15.48
N GLY A 134 -7.39 -7.23 16.53
CA GLY A 134 -7.89 -6.44 17.66
C GLY A 134 -6.84 -6.02 18.70
N GLU A 135 -5.60 -6.53 18.62
CA GLU A 135 -4.54 -6.13 19.56
C GLU A 135 -3.98 -4.71 19.30
N SER A 136 -4.35 -4.09 18.17
CA SER A 136 -3.96 -2.72 17.81
C SER A 136 -4.62 -1.62 18.65
N ASP A 137 -5.39 -1.97 19.68
CA ASP A 137 -6.10 -1.05 20.60
C ASP A 137 -5.46 -0.97 22.01
N ASN A 138 -4.35 -1.67 22.28
CA ASN A 138 -3.71 -1.73 23.61
C ASN A 138 -2.49 -0.80 23.79
N GLU A 139 -2.41 0.31 23.06
CA GLU A 139 -1.49 1.41 23.37
C GLU A 139 -2.27 2.70 23.60
N ASN A 140 -2.55 2.97 24.87
CA ASN A 140 -2.91 4.29 25.43
C ASN A 140 -1.65 4.98 25.94
#